data_AF-A0A349HSE4-F1
#
_entry.id   AF-A0A349HSE4-F1
#
_cell.length_a   1.000
_cell.length_b   1.000
_cell.length_c   1.000
_cell.angle_alpha   90.00
_cell.angle_beta   90.00
_cell.angle_gamma   90.00
#
_symmetry.space_group_name_H-M   'P 1'
#
loop_
_entity.id
_entity.type
_entity.pdbx_description
1 polymer ?
#
loop_
_entity_poly.entity_id
_entity_poly.type
_entity_poly.pdbx_seq_one_letter_code
_entity_poly.pdbx_strand_id
1 'polypeptide(L)'
;MNKRDKLLIFNSIFLFNKAEIIASFDDFVAHHQEKNNEEGYSEGRRKVLLALCEQFRNELVNRDIQPLNKNWFYYDYDIKNDSITLSLYKCNNIEFDNDNEISSMEMQLEHTIVEVKCDYLSVEQYAKQYGVTDTTVRQWIRRGKLRTAKKKGRDWVIPALADKPKRGFENVTYFWNLLPIEAINRFPYLRDCNSIYIYQDEMDKKLFHCVTYWPGNEKEGKIELTTKERESLETCLIGIPGIDVEDINSGIKYVPEKRVCLKPTLSTNFITNSKEKFAFSDFLVRHHRQDVITFFADSKPGDLMDNEYPKPYLIPVSLEFFGVAADDECAVYEAMDSGDYTNCTRIGSLWGYFIDCHQMFLDGYDILTVCDDESVDLANVVSMLSEVGGPLSEDEWEPAQDVFYIHEFVVGESLRQQGIGTRLLQELPYIIKRFLNLTPHIFAYYVADQNGEEKLETAKMRKRNKANQMNTEKLIAGFYEKNGFKKISDDRLLYTFTNL
;
A
#
# COMPACT_ATOMS: atom_id res chain seq x y z
N MET A 1 -6.13 -6.56 21.22
CA MET A 1 -5.44 -5.51 20.45
C MET A 1 -5.81 -4.13 20.97
N ASN A 2 -4.82 -3.25 21.21
CA ASN A 2 -5.08 -1.91 21.75
C ASN A 2 -5.59 -0.96 20.64
N LYS A 3 -6.09 0.23 21.00
CA LYS A 3 -6.65 1.20 20.03
C LYS A 3 -5.61 1.68 19.00
N ARG A 4 -4.34 1.78 19.38
CA ARG A 4 -3.23 2.22 18.50
C ARG A 4 -2.93 1.15 17.46
N ASP A 5 -2.83 -0.11 17.85
CA ASP A 5 -2.60 -1.24 16.96
C ASP A 5 -3.76 -1.39 15.95
N LYS A 6 -5.01 -1.25 16.42
CA LYS A 6 -6.18 -1.26 15.54
C LYS A 6 -6.15 -0.14 14.50
N LEU A 7 -5.69 1.06 14.90
CA LEU A 7 -5.58 2.21 14.01
C LEU A 7 -4.43 2.02 13.01
N LEU A 8 -3.33 1.40 13.40
CA LEU A 8 -2.24 1.05 12.49
C LEU A 8 -2.73 0.09 11.39
N ILE A 9 -3.46 -0.97 11.76
CA ILE A 9 -4.03 -1.93 10.80
C ILE A 9 -5.15 -1.30 9.96
N PHE A 10 -5.83 -0.30 10.48
CA PHE A 10 -6.80 0.47 9.70
C PHE A 10 -6.11 1.34 8.65
N ASN A 11 -5.07 2.09 9.05
CA ASN A 11 -4.32 2.97 8.15
C ASN A 11 -3.62 2.18 7.04
N SER A 12 -2.99 1.07 7.43
CA SER A 12 -3.28 -0.27 6.94
C SER A 12 -3.86 -0.52 5.53
N ILE A 13 -5.15 -0.27 5.44
CA ILE A 13 -6.04 -0.96 4.50
C ILE A 13 -6.86 0.08 3.70
N PHE A 14 -6.72 1.36 4.03
CA PHE A 14 -7.61 2.40 3.57
C PHE A 14 -6.84 3.57 2.94
N LEU A 15 -7.56 4.41 2.22
CA LEU A 15 -6.99 5.54 1.49
C LEU A 15 -7.31 6.83 2.26
N PHE A 16 -6.33 7.68 2.48
CA PHE A 16 -6.45 8.88 3.31
C PHE A 16 -6.30 10.16 2.50
N ASN A 17 -5.87 10.03 1.25
CA ASN A 17 -5.62 11.19 0.43
C ASN A 17 -5.66 10.99 -1.09
N LYS A 18 -5.62 12.13 -1.79
CA LYS A 18 -5.66 12.19 -3.25
C LYS A 18 -4.56 11.37 -3.93
N ALA A 19 -3.33 11.41 -3.43
CA ALA A 19 -2.22 10.70 -4.05
C ALA A 19 -2.42 9.18 -3.96
N GLU A 20 -2.81 8.68 -2.79
CA GLU A 20 -3.16 7.28 -2.55
C GLU A 20 -4.36 6.83 -3.39
N ILE A 21 -5.41 7.66 -3.47
CA ILE A 21 -6.58 7.39 -4.30
C ILE A 21 -6.17 7.24 -5.77
N ILE A 22 -5.38 8.18 -6.30
CA ILE A 22 -4.95 8.15 -7.69
C ILE A 22 -4.06 6.93 -7.95
N ALA A 23 -3.09 6.65 -7.08
CA ALA A 23 -2.20 5.50 -7.23
C ALA A 23 -2.98 4.18 -7.22
N SER A 24 -3.84 4.00 -6.21
CA SER A 24 -4.73 2.85 -6.11
C SER A 24 -5.61 2.67 -7.36
N PHE A 25 -6.19 3.76 -7.84
CA PHE A 25 -7.06 3.73 -9.01
C PHE A 25 -6.29 3.47 -10.31
N ASP A 26 -5.06 3.98 -10.44
CA ASP A 26 -4.20 3.72 -11.59
C ASP A 26 -3.78 2.24 -11.65
N ASP A 27 -3.52 1.59 -10.52
CA ASP A 27 -3.27 0.15 -10.44
C ASP A 27 -4.50 -0.67 -10.86
N PHE A 28 -5.68 -0.26 -10.39
CA PHE A 28 -6.94 -0.84 -10.84
C PHE A 28 -7.06 -0.75 -12.37
N VAL A 29 -6.81 0.43 -12.95
CA VAL A 29 -6.87 0.64 -14.41
C VAL A 29 -5.84 -0.21 -15.14
N ALA A 30 -4.60 -0.29 -14.66
CA ALA A 30 -3.53 -1.07 -15.26
C ALA A 30 -3.89 -2.56 -15.34
N HIS A 31 -4.38 -3.14 -14.24
CA HIS A 31 -4.88 -4.52 -14.22
C HIS A 31 -6.02 -4.73 -15.22
N HIS A 32 -6.91 -3.75 -15.37
CA HIS A 32 -8.05 -3.81 -16.29
C HIS A 32 -7.67 -3.59 -17.76
N GLN A 33 -6.49 -3.05 -18.04
CA GLN A 33 -5.95 -2.93 -19.41
C GLN A 33 -5.40 -4.27 -19.92
N GLU A 34 -4.89 -5.13 -19.03
CA GLU A 34 -4.38 -6.45 -19.39
C GLU A 34 -5.49 -7.31 -20.01
N LYS A 35 -5.18 -8.01 -21.11
CA LYS A 35 -6.19 -8.82 -21.84
C LYS A 35 -6.56 -10.12 -21.14
N ASN A 36 -5.73 -10.59 -20.21
CA ASN A 36 -5.85 -11.89 -19.55
C ASN A 36 -5.98 -11.76 -18.02
N ASN A 37 -6.55 -10.67 -17.53
CA ASN A 37 -6.61 -10.32 -16.10
C ASN A 37 -7.57 -11.17 -15.24
N GLU A 38 -7.99 -12.34 -15.74
CA GLU A 38 -8.85 -13.33 -15.05
C GLU A 38 -10.25 -12.84 -14.60
N GLU A 39 -10.60 -11.56 -14.76
CA GLU A 39 -11.87 -10.95 -14.32
C GLU A 39 -13.13 -11.48 -15.02
N GLY A 40 -12.97 -12.25 -16.11
CA GLY A 40 -14.05 -13.02 -16.72
C GLY A 40 -15.20 -12.22 -17.36
N TYR A 41 -15.08 -10.90 -17.52
CA TYR A 41 -16.01 -10.05 -18.28
C TYR A 41 -15.61 -9.91 -19.76
N SER A 42 -16.58 -9.56 -20.61
CA SER A 42 -16.38 -9.44 -22.06
C SER A 42 -15.53 -8.24 -22.47
N GLU A 43 -14.93 -8.32 -23.66
CA GLU A 43 -14.18 -7.19 -24.24
C GLU A 43 -15.05 -5.93 -24.43
N GLY A 44 -16.36 -6.11 -24.66
CA GLY A 44 -17.32 -5.01 -24.76
C GLY A 44 -17.46 -4.24 -23.45
N ARG A 45 -17.68 -4.95 -22.33
CA ARG A 45 -17.74 -4.33 -20.99
C ARG A 45 -16.41 -3.66 -20.64
N ARG A 46 -15.28 -4.34 -20.93
CA ARG A 46 -13.93 -3.82 -20.64
C ARG A 46 -13.66 -2.48 -21.30
N LYS A 47 -14.04 -2.31 -22.58
CA LYS A 47 -13.86 -1.03 -23.30
C LYS A 47 -14.66 0.10 -22.67
N VAL A 48 -15.91 -0.18 -22.28
CA VAL A 48 -16.75 0.82 -21.61
C VAL A 48 -16.20 1.17 -20.23
N LEU A 49 -15.77 0.17 -19.47
CA LEU A 49 -15.15 0.36 -18.15
C LEU A 49 -13.92 1.26 -18.24
N LEU A 50 -12.97 0.96 -19.13
CA LEU A 50 -11.74 1.75 -19.28
C LEU A 50 -12.03 3.21 -19.69
N ALA A 51 -13.01 3.45 -20.57
CA ALA A 51 -13.44 4.79 -20.93
C ALA A 51 -14.07 5.54 -19.74
N LEU A 52 -14.84 4.84 -18.91
CA LEU A 52 -15.41 5.39 -17.69
C LEU A 52 -14.34 5.69 -16.64
N CYS A 53 -13.33 4.82 -16.53
CA CYS A 53 -12.17 5.03 -15.66
C CYS A 53 -11.37 6.26 -16.06
N GLU A 54 -11.17 6.49 -17.37
CA GLU A 54 -10.48 7.69 -17.86
C GLU A 54 -11.25 8.97 -17.45
N GLN A 55 -12.57 8.98 -17.61
CA GLN A 55 -13.41 10.10 -17.16
C GLN A 55 -13.32 10.30 -15.64
N PHE A 56 -13.45 9.23 -14.86
CA PHE A 56 -13.34 9.27 -13.40
C PHE A 56 -11.97 9.77 -12.93
N ARG A 57 -10.88 9.28 -13.54
CA ARG A 57 -9.52 9.73 -13.24
C ARG A 57 -9.34 11.22 -13.52
N ASN A 58 -9.87 11.72 -14.63
CA ASN A 58 -9.82 13.15 -14.94
C ASN A 58 -10.56 13.99 -13.89
N GLU A 59 -11.74 13.53 -13.44
CA GLU A 59 -12.46 14.16 -12.34
C GLU A 59 -11.66 14.12 -11.04
N LEU A 60 -11.04 12.99 -10.68
CA LEU A 60 -10.18 12.89 -9.50
C LEU A 60 -9.03 13.89 -9.52
N VAL A 61 -8.33 14.03 -10.65
CA VAL A 61 -7.19 14.95 -10.82
C VAL A 61 -7.63 16.41 -10.68
N ASN A 62 -8.82 16.76 -11.18
CA ASN A 62 -9.32 18.14 -11.13
C ASN A 62 -10.03 18.49 -9.81
N ARG A 63 -10.45 17.49 -9.02
CA ARG A 63 -11.11 17.70 -7.73
C ARG A 63 -10.10 18.10 -6.66
N ASP A 64 -10.44 19.07 -5.83
CA ASP A 64 -9.74 19.28 -4.57
C ASP A 64 -10.20 18.22 -3.55
N ILE A 65 -9.28 17.38 -3.10
CA ILE A 65 -9.55 16.28 -2.15
C ILE A 65 -8.60 16.49 -0.97
N GLN A 66 -9.19 16.82 0.17
CA GLN A 66 -8.45 17.16 1.37
C GLN A 66 -7.84 15.92 2.03
N PRO A 67 -6.62 15.98 2.59
CA PRO A 67 -6.09 14.89 3.39
C PRO A 67 -6.93 14.64 4.65
N LEU A 68 -7.06 13.38 5.05
CA LEU A 68 -7.78 12.99 6.25
C LEU A 68 -6.86 12.96 7.47
N ASN A 69 -7.10 13.87 8.42
CA ASN A 69 -6.33 13.96 9.67
C ASN A 69 -7.11 13.37 10.86
N LYS A 70 -8.23 12.68 10.61
CA LYS A 70 -9.11 12.12 11.63
C LYS A 70 -9.05 10.60 11.59
N ASN A 71 -8.78 10.00 12.75
CA ASN A 71 -8.82 8.55 12.91
C ASN A 71 -10.18 7.99 12.47
N TRP A 72 -10.16 6.81 11.86
CA TRP A 72 -11.36 6.06 11.43
C TRP A 72 -12.12 6.69 10.26
N PHE A 73 -11.58 7.71 9.60
CA PHE A 73 -12.11 8.22 8.33
C PHE A 73 -11.25 7.72 7.19
N TYR A 74 -11.87 7.42 6.07
CA TYR A 74 -11.16 6.98 4.87
C TYR A 74 -11.93 7.29 3.60
N TYR A 75 -11.20 7.38 2.49
CA TYR A 75 -11.74 7.39 1.16
C TYR A 75 -11.84 5.98 0.60
N ASP A 76 -12.91 5.75 -0.16
CA ASP A 76 -13.07 4.54 -0.95
C ASP A 76 -13.62 4.86 -2.33
N TYR A 77 -13.16 4.13 -3.34
CA TYR A 77 -13.78 4.16 -4.65
C TYR A 77 -14.48 2.84 -4.95
N ASP A 78 -15.70 2.95 -5.45
CA ASP A 78 -16.56 1.81 -5.74
C ASP A 78 -16.95 1.82 -7.21
N ILE A 79 -16.87 0.65 -7.84
CA ILE A 79 -17.39 0.42 -9.18
C ILE A 79 -18.76 -0.21 -9.05
N LYS A 80 -19.77 0.59 -9.37
CA LYS A 80 -21.17 0.21 -9.35
C LYS A 80 -21.60 -0.24 -10.74
N ASN A 81 -22.81 -0.80 -10.82
CA ASN A 81 -23.41 -1.26 -12.07
C ASN A 81 -23.54 -0.18 -13.16
N ASP A 82 -23.61 1.09 -12.79
CA ASP A 82 -23.80 2.22 -13.71
C ASP A 82 -22.86 3.41 -13.46
N SER A 83 -21.93 3.32 -12.51
CA SER A 83 -21.06 4.45 -12.15
C SER A 83 -19.77 4.02 -11.47
N ILE A 84 -18.79 4.91 -11.45
CA ILE A 84 -17.64 4.86 -10.53
C ILE A 84 -17.78 6.01 -9.55
N THR A 85 -17.67 5.73 -8.25
CA THR A 85 -17.80 6.75 -7.19
C THR A 85 -16.58 6.80 -6.30
N LEU A 86 -16.16 7.99 -5.88
CA LEU A 86 -15.27 8.21 -4.73
C LEU A 86 -16.11 8.74 -3.57
N SER A 87 -16.02 8.11 -2.41
CA SER A 87 -16.78 8.50 -1.22
C SER A 87 -15.89 8.57 0.02
N LEU A 88 -16.24 9.45 0.94
CA LEU A 88 -15.70 9.53 2.30
C LEU A 88 -16.56 8.68 3.22
N TYR A 89 -15.93 7.78 3.95
CA TYR A 89 -16.56 6.92 4.93
C TYR A 89 -15.98 7.15 6.31
N LYS A 90 -16.81 6.86 7.32
CA LYS A 90 -16.43 6.78 8.71
C LYS A 90 -16.64 5.37 9.23
N CYS A 91 -15.58 4.79 9.80
CA CYS A 91 -15.63 3.54 10.53
C CYS A 91 -16.20 3.79 11.94
N ASN A 92 -17.38 3.23 12.22
CA ASN A 92 -18.03 3.34 13.52
C ASN A 92 -17.58 2.21 14.46
N ASN A 93 -17.41 0.99 13.94
CA ASN A 93 -16.93 -0.15 14.70
C ASN A 93 -16.05 -1.05 13.83
N ILE A 94 -15.06 -1.70 14.44
CA ILE A 94 -14.13 -2.61 13.77
C ILE A 94 -13.70 -3.73 14.71
N GLU A 95 -13.86 -4.95 14.22
CA GLU A 95 -13.51 -6.19 14.89
C GLU A 95 -12.41 -6.90 14.13
N PHE A 96 -11.54 -7.57 14.88
CA PHE A 96 -10.41 -8.30 14.34
C PHE A 96 -10.49 -9.75 14.80
N ASP A 97 -10.09 -10.67 13.96
CA ASP A 97 -9.99 -12.08 14.31
C ASP A 97 -8.68 -12.40 15.08
N ASN A 98 -8.43 -13.69 15.28
CA ASN A 98 -7.27 -14.17 16.02
C ASN A 98 -5.94 -13.98 15.26
N ASP A 99 -5.99 -13.75 13.95
CA ASP A 99 -4.83 -13.50 13.09
C ASP A 99 -4.56 -11.98 12.92
N ASN A 100 -5.33 -11.14 13.63
CA ASN A 100 -5.35 -9.68 13.53
C ASN A 100 -5.80 -9.16 12.17
N GLU A 101 -6.56 -9.95 11.41
CA GLU A 101 -7.25 -9.48 10.20
C GLU A 101 -8.60 -8.86 10.57
N ILE A 102 -9.10 -7.94 9.75
CA ILE A 102 -10.41 -7.33 9.98
C ILE A 102 -11.48 -8.41 9.76
N SER A 103 -12.16 -8.81 10.82
CA SER A 103 -13.23 -9.81 10.77
C SER A 103 -14.60 -9.18 10.48
N SER A 104 -14.83 -7.97 10.97
CA SER A 104 -16.04 -7.20 10.69
C SER A 104 -15.78 -5.70 10.81
N MET A 105 -16.53 -4.91 10.05
CA MET A 105 -16.44 -3.46 10.08
C MET A 105 -17.79 -2.82 9.80
N GLU A 106 -18.17 -1.85 10.64
CA GLU A 106 -19.35 -1.02 10.46
C GLU A 106 -18.92 0.34 9.90
N MET A 107 -19.35 0.62 8.67
CA MET A 107 -19.01 1.85 7.95
C MET A 107 -20.26 2.70 7.71
N GLN A 108 -20.06 4.02 7.76
CA GLN A 108 -21.07 5.02 7.46
C GLN A 108 -20.58 5.91 6.33
N LEU A 109 -21.38 6.06 5.28
CA LEU A 109 -21.13 7.02 4.21
C LEU A 109 -21.33 8.44 4.75
N GLU A 110 -20.29 9.26 4.67
CA GLU A 110 -20.34 10.67 5.05
C GLU A 110 -20.65 11.55 3.84
N HIS A 111 -19.94 11.34 2.72
CA HIS A 111 -20.11 12.15 1.53
C HIS A 111 -19.64 11.43 0.26
N THR A 112 -20.40 11.53 -0.83
CA THR A 112 -19.91 11.15 -2.17
C THR A 112 -19.23 12.34 -2.80
N ILE A 113 -17.93 12.20 -3.07
CA ILE A 113 -17.08 13.24 -3.61
C ILE A 113 -17.24 13.23 -5.12
N VAL A 114 -16.77 12.18 -5.80
CA VAL A 114 -16.85 12.06 -7.26
C VAL A 114 -17.86 10.98 -7.61
N GLU A 115 -18.70 11.23 -8.61
CA GLU A 115 -19.55 10.21 -9.23
C GLU A 115 -19.53 10.42 -10.74
N VAL A 116 -19.05 9.43 -11.47
CA VAL A 116 -19.09 9.42 -12.94
C VAL A 116 -19.98 8.27 -13.39
N LYS A 117 -21.09 8.61 -14.07
CA LYS A 117 -22.07 7.64 -14.57
C LYS A 117 -21.77 7.27 -16.01
N CYS A 118 -21.96 5.99 -16.33
CA CYS A 118 -21.94 5.55 -17.72
C CYS A 118 -23.24 5.95 -18.44
N ASP A 119 -23.17 5.93 -19.77
CA ASP A 119 -24.35 6.11 -20.60
C ASP A 119 -25.37 4.99 -20.42
N TYR A 120 -26.64 5.35 -20.55
CA TYR A 120 -27.74 4.41 -20.59
C TYR A 120 -28.15 4.14 -22.04
N LEU A 121 -27.96 2.90 -22.47
CA LEU A 121 -28.24 2.44 -23.82
C LEU A 121 -29.69 2.01 -23.95
N SER A 122 -30.31 2.33 -25.08
CA SER A 122 -31.54 1.65 -25.51
C SER A 122 -31.26 0.17 -25.79
N VAL A 123 -32.34 -0.63 -25.82
CA VAL A 123 -32.28 -2.05 -26.19
C VAL A 123 -31.55 -2.26 -27.53
N GLU A 124 -31.81 -1.41 -28.52
CA GLU A 124 -31.20 -1.48 -29.85
C GLU A 124 -29.69 -1.20 -29.81
N GLN A 125 -29.29 -0.14 -29.10
CA GLN A 125 -27.87 0.21 -28.94
C GLN A 125 -27.10 -0.88 -28.21
N TYR A 126 -27.68 -1.44 -27.13
CA TYR A 126 -27.08 -2.54 -26.39
C TYR A 126 -26.96 -3.82 -27.25
N ALA A 127 -28.01 -4.13 -28.02
CA ALA A 127 -28.03 -5.26 -28.94
C ALA A 127 -26.89 -5.16 -29.98
N LYS A 128 -26.70 -3.96 -30.55
CA LYS A 128 -25.59 -3.66 -31.48
C LYS A 128 -24.22 -3.81 -30.83
N GLN A 129 -24.03 -3.32 -29.60
CA GLN A 129 -22.75 -3.43 -28.87
C GLN A 129 -22.29 -4.88 -28.70
N TYR A 130 -23.23 -5.80 -28.46
CA TYR A 130 -22.94 -7.22 -28.22
C TYR A 130 -23.19 -8.13 -29.43
N GLY A 131 -23.57 -7.57 -30.58
CA GLY A 131 -23.84 -8.35 -31.80
C GLY A 131 -25.01 -9.32 -31.67
N VAL A 132 -26.05 -8.95 -30.91
CA VAL A 132 -27.28 -9.75 -30.71
C VAL A 132 -28.51 -9.01 -31.23
N THR A 133 -29.68 -9.67 -31.23
CA THR A 133 -30.94 -9.03 -31.65
C THR A 133 -31.63 -8.33 -30.47
N ASP A 134 -32.39 -7.26 -30.76
CA ASP A 134 -33.25 -6.59 -29.78
C ASP A 134 -34.19 -7.55 -29.05
N THR A 135 -34.73 -8.54 -29.78
CA THR A 135 -35.59 -9.59 -29.22
C THR A 135 -34.85 -10.41 -28.16
N THR A 136 -33.57 -10.73 -28.40
CA THR A 136 -32.71 -11.43 -27.44
C THR A 136 -32.52 -10.62 -26.16
N VAL A 137 -32.24 -9.32 -26.29
CA VAL A 137 -32.05 -8.42 -25.13
C VAL A 137 -33.34 -8.29 -24.32
N ARG A 138 -34.49 -8.09 -24.99
CA ARG A 138 -35.81 -8.06 -24.31
C ARG A 138 -36.12 -9.38 -23.60
N GLN A 139 -35.73 -10.52 -24.19
CA GLN A 139 -35.86 -11.81 -23.53
C GLN A 139 -34.96 -11.93 -22.30
N TRP A 140 -33.75 -11.38 -22.32
CA TRP A 140 -32.88 -11.35 -21.15
C TRP A 140 -33.47 -10.51 -20.01
N ILE A 141 -33.99 -9.32 -20.32
CA ILE A 141 -34.68 -8.47 -19.33
C ILE A 141 -35.89 -9.22 -18.74
N ARG A 142 -36.78 -9.75 -19.60
CA ARG A 142 -38.00 -10.47 -19.16
C ARG A 142 -37.69 -11.71 -18.31
N ARG A 143 -36.51 -12.30 -18.47
CA ARG A 143 -36.07 -13.49 -17.73
C ARG A 143 -35.24 -13.15 -16.48
N GLY A 144 -35.10 -11.87 -16.13
CA GLY A 144 -34.29 -11.43 -14.99
C GLY A 144 -32.78 -11.65 -15.18
N LYS A 145 -32.30 -11.75 -16.42
CA LYS A 145 -30.88 -12.00 -16.73
C LYS A 145 -30.05 -10.73 -16.86
N LEU A 146 -30.67 -9.63 -17.28
CA LEU A 146 -30.05 -8.30 -17.31
C LEU A 146 -30.60 -7.50 -16.12
N ARG A 147 -30.01 -7.72 -14.95
CA ARG A 147 -30.53 -7.23 -13.67
C ARG A 147 -30.26 -5.74 -13.44
N THR A 148 -29.31 -5.17 -14.19
CA THR A 148 -28.97 -3.74 -14.15
C THR A 148 -29.83 -2.90 -15.08
N ALA A 149 -30.72 -3.52 -15.87
CA ALA A 149 -31.64 -2.79 -16.75
C ALA A 149 -32.67 -2.01 -15.92
N LYS A 150 -32.88 -0.75 -16.26
CA LYS A 150 -33.83 0.14 -15.58
C LYS A 150 -34.95 0.53 -16.54
N LYS A 151 -36.13 0.80 -15.98
CA LYS A 151 -37.28 1.25 -16.77
C LYS A 151 -37.34 2.78 -16.80
N LYS A 152 -37.28 3.37 -18.00
CA LYS A 152 -37.41 4.81 -18.24
C LYS A 152 -38.69 5.08 -19.03
N GLY A 153 -39.78 5.36 -18.31
CA GLY A 153 -41.11 5.50 -18.91
C GLY A 153 -41.62 4.17 -19.46
N ARG A 154 -41.82 4.09 -20.79
CA ARG A 154 -42.26 2.85 -21.47
C ARG A 154 -41.10 1.96 -21.91
N ASP A 155 -39.89 2.52 -21.98
CA ASP A 155 -38.73 1.85 -22.55
C ASP A 155 -37.80 1.32 -21.46
N TRP A 156 -37.03 0.30 -21.84
CA TRP A 156 -35.94 -0.23 -21.03
C TRP A 156 -34.63 0.39 -21.47
N VAL A 157 -33.85 0.82 -20.50
CA VAL A 157 -32.49 1.31 -20.69
C VAL A 157 -31.52 0.45 -19.90
N ILE A 158 -30.34 0.23 -20.45
CA ILE A 158 -29.33 -0.67 -19.90
C ILE A 158 -28.03 0.14 -19.74
N PRO A 159 -27.41 0.16 -18.55
CA PRO A 159 -26.10 0.78 -18.37
C PRO A 159 -25.10 0.22 -19.37
N ALA A 160 -24.31 1.07 -20.03
CA ALA A 160 -23.30 0.64 -20.99
C ALA A 160 -22.26 -0.33 -20.38
N LEU A 161 -22.09 -0.25 -19.06
CA LEU A 161 -21.21 -1.12 -18.27
C LEU A 161 -21.77 -2.54 -18.06
N ALA A 162 -23.05 -2.79 -18.34
CA ALA A 162 -23.68 -4.09 -18.11
C ALA A 162 -23.15 -5.17 -19.08
N ASP A 163 -22.59 -6.26 -18.55
CA ASP A 163 -22.09 -7.34 -19.42
C ASP A 163 -23.22 -8.22 -19.98
N LYS A 164 -22.89 -8.97 -21.03
CA LYS A 164 -23.78 -10.00 -21.56
C LYS A 164 -24.04 -11.07 -20.48
N PRO A 165 -25.29 -11.54 -20.31
CA PRO A 165 -25.58 -12.56 -19.32
C PRO A 165 -24.83 -13.87 -19.58
N LYS A 166 -24.28 -14.48 -18.53
CA LYS A 166 -23.65 -15.80 -18.59
C LYS A 166 -24.70 -16.93 -18.69
N ARG A 167 -24.23 -18.14 -18.99
CA ARG A 167 -25.09 -19.33 -19.03
C ARG A 167 -25.33 -19.83 -17.61
N GLY A 168 -26.59 -20.06 -17.26
CA GLY A 168 -26.99 -20.49 -15.93
C GLY A 168 -27.77 -19.40 -15.20
N PHE A 169 -28.07 -19.66 -13.93
CA PHE A 169 -28.54 -18.66 -12.98
C PHE A 169 -27.37 -18.31 -12.06
N GLU A 170 -27.21 -17.03 -11.79
CA GLU A 170 -26.26 -16.52 -10.81
C GLU A 170 -27.05 -16.03 -9.61
N ASN A 171 -26.58 -16.32 -8.40
CA ASN A 171 -27.19 -15.80 -7.18
C ASN A 171 -27.20 -14.27 -7.22
N VAL A 172 -28.13 -13.65 -6.51
CA VAL A 172 -28.32 -12.20 -6.57
C VAL A 172 -28.91 -11.67 -5.28
N THR A 173 -28.44 -10.50 -4.88
CA THR A 173 -29.05 -9.70 -3.84
C THR A 173 -29.62 -8.41 -4.43
N TYR A 174 -30.83 -8.07 -4.02
CA TYR A 174 -31.50 -6.81 -4.35
C TYR A 174 -31.68 -6.00 -3.07
N PHE A 175 -31.52 -4.68 -3.15
CA PHE A 175 -31.67 -3.73 -2.05
C PHE A 175 -32.57 -2.56 -2.43
N TRP A 176 -33.30 -2.01 -1.47
CA TRP A 176 -34.11 -0.80 -1.63
C TRP A 176 -34.34 -0.07 -0.32
N ASN A 177 -34.56 1.24 -0.44
CA ASN A 177 -35.04 2.05 0.69
C ASN A 177 -36.57 1.98 0.84
N LEU A 178 -37.29 1.98 -0.29
CA LEU A 178 -38.75 1.98 -0.31
C LEU A 178 -39.28 1.26 -1.55
N LEU A 179 -40.27 0.38 -1.37
CA LEU A 179 -41.02 -0.22 -2.46
C LEU A 179 -42.38 0.47 -2.67
N PRO A 180 -42.82 0.67 -3.92
CA PRO A 180 -44.19 1.06 -4.23
C PRO A 180 -45.21 0.05 -3.68
N ILE A 181 -46.37 0.55 -3.25
CA ILE A 181 -47.46 -0.28 -2.70
C ILE A 181 -47.90 -1.34 -3.71
N GLU A 182 -47.85 -1.05 -5.01
CA GLU A 182 -48.18 -2.00 -6.08
C GLU A 182 -47.24 -3.20 -6.09
N ALA A 183 -45.94 -2.99 -5.83
CA ALA A 183 -44.96 -4.07 -5.74
C ALA A 183 -45.19 -4.91 -4.47
N ILE A 184 -45.46 -4.26 -3.33
CA ILE A 184 -45.78 -4.93 -2.06
C ILE A 184 -47.07 -5.74 -2.19
N ASN A 185 -48.11 -5.22 -2.84
CA ASN A 185 -49.36 -5.95 -3.04
C ASN A 185 -49.18 -7.18 -3.93
N ARG A 186 -48.28 -7.09 -4.92
CA ARG A 186 -47.96 -8.21 -5.81
C ARG A 186 -47.06 -9.25 -5.13
N PHE A 187 -46.17 -8.81 -4.25
CA PHE A 187 -45.21 -9.65 -3.51
C PHE A 187 -45.27 -9.30 -2.01
N PRO A 188 -46.30 -9.76 -1.27
CA PRO A 188 -46.55 -9.34 0.11
C PRO A 188 -45.43 -9.66 1.09
N TYR A 189 -44.63 -10.68 0.80
CA TYR A 189 -43.47 -11.07 1.60
C TYR A 189 -42.33 -10.04 1.58
N LEU A 190 -42.38 -9.00 0.72
CA LEU A 190 -41.43 -7.90 0.71
C LEU A 190 -41.78 -6.75 1.66
N ARG A 191 -42.95 -6.79 2.33
CA ARG A 191 -43.50 -5.64 3.08
C ARG A 191 -42.57 -5.13 4.19
N ASP A 192 -41.92 -6.06 4.89
CA ASP A 192 -41.14 -5.76 6.09
C ASP A 192 -39.63 -6.01 5.87
N CYS A 193 -39.17 -5.99 4.60
CA CYS A 193 -37.75 -6.11 4.28
C CYS A 193 -37.29 -5.02 3.30
N ASN A 194 -36.00 -4.71 3.37
CA ASN A 194 -35.29 -3.76 2.49
C ASN A 194 -34.30 -4.47 1.55
N SER A 195 -34.23 -5.80 1.62
CA SER A 195 -33.35 -6.64 0.83
C SER A 195 -33.94 -8.03 0.60
N ILE A 196 -33.52 -8.67 -0.50
CA ILE A 196 -33.69 -10.11 -0.71
C ILE A 196 -32.45 -10.71 -1.34
N TYR A 197 -32.15 -11.95 -0.97
CA TYR A 197 -31.16 -12.80 -1.63
C TYR A 197 -31.86 -13.96 -2.34
N ILE A 198 -31.54 -14.18 -3.61
CA ILE A 198 -32.11 -15.25 -4.44
C ILE A 198 -31.00 -16.19 -4.89
N TYR A 199 -31.16 -17.47 -4.61
CA TYR A 199 -30.28 -18.53 -5.08
C TYR A 199 -31.06 -19.70 -5.69
N GLN A 200 -30.42 -20.42 -6.61
CA GLN A 200 -31.02 -21.61 -7.24
C GLN A 200 -30.73 -22.85 -6.40
N ASP A 201 -31.71 -23.75 -6.29
CA ASP A 201 -31.51 -25.02 -5.59
C ASP A 201 -30.44 -25.89 -6.29
N GLU A 202 -29.64 -26.60 -5.48
CA GLU A 202 -28.56 -27.43 -5.99
C GLU A 202 -29.08 -28.69 -6.70
N MET A 203 -30.17 -29.27 -6.18
CA MET A 203 -30.75 -30.53 -6.63
C MET A 203 -31.86 -30.30 -7.66
N ASP A 204 -32.72 -29.29 -7.48
CA ASP A 204 -33.75 -28.93 -8.44
C ASP A 204 -33.49 -27.57 -9.10
N LYS A 205 -32.91 -27.58 -10.31
CA LYS A 205 -32.62 -26.36 -11.08
C LYS A 205 -33.87 -25.56 -11.50
N LYS A 206 -35.09 -26.00 -11.23
CA LYS A 206 -36.32 -25.24 -11.46
C LYS A 206 -36.84 -24.52 -10.21
N LEU A 207 -36.30 -24.85 -9.05
CA LEU A 207 -36.62 -24.28 -7.75
C LEU A 207 -35.61 -23.19 -7.38
N PHE A 208 -36.13 -22.09 -6.86
CA PHE A 208 -35.34 -20.96 -6.39
C PHE A 208 -35.76 -20.61 -4.98
N HIS A 209 -34.80 -20.21 -4.17
CA HIS A 209 -35.02 -19.81 -2.78
C HIS A 209 -34.81 -18.30 -2.68
N CYS A 210 -35.82 -17.58 -2.21
CA CYS A 210 -35.78 -16.15 -1.94
C CYS A 210 -35.77 -15.96 -0.42
N VAL A 211 -34.71 -15.35 0.09
CA VAL A 211 -34.51 -15.09 1.50
C VAL A 211 -34.68 -13.59 1.73
N THR A 212 -35.58 -13.21 2.63
CA THR A 212 -35.81 -11.82 3.05
C THR A 212 -34.91 -11.51 4.25
N TYR A 213 -33.65 -11.11 4.04
CA TYR A 213 -32.69 -10.89 5.14
C TYR A 213 -31.62 -9.81 4.92
N TRP A 214 -31.18 -9.21 6.03
CA TRP A 214 -29.86 -8.61 6.30
C TRP A 214 -29.37 -9.00 7.72
N PRO A 215 -28.05 -9.19 7.97
CA PRO A 215 -27.45 -9.46 9.29
C PRO A 215 -28.10 -8.75 10.48
N GLY A 216 -28.72 -9.49 11.42
CA GLY A 216 -29.20 -8.97 12.72
C GLY A 216 -30.73 -8.95 12.97
N ASN A 217 -31.57 -9.50 12.09
CA ASN A 217 -33.03 -9.54 12.28
C ASN A 217 -33.54 -10.97 12.52
N GLU A 218 -34.28 -11.21 13.62
CA GLU A 218 -34.68 -12.55 14.10
C GLU A 218 -35.81 -13.23 13.29
N LYS A 219 -36.29 -12.61 12.21
CA LYS A 219 -37.42 -13.14 11.39
C LYS A 219 -36.94 -13.56 10.01
N GLU A 220 -36.46 -14.79 9.90
CA GLU A 220 -36.15 -15.43 8.63
C GLU A 220 -37.42 -15.76 7.85
N GLY A 221 -37.60 -15.12 6.69
CA GLY A 221 -38.58 -15.51 5.68
C GLY A 221 -37.89 -16.18 4.51
N LYS A 222 -38.11 -17.49 4.32
CA LYS A 222 -37.67 -18.22 3.13
C LYS A 222 -38.88 -18.55 2.26
N ILE A 223 -38.87 -18.04 1.03
CA ILE A 223 -39.92 -18.26 0.04
C ILE A 223 -39.36 -19.09 -1.11
N GLU A 224 -40.03 -20.18 -1.43
CA GLU A 224 -39.75 -20.97 -2.63
C GLU A 224 -40.43 -20.33 -3.83
N LEU A 225 -39.68 -20.17 -4.92
CA LEU A 225 -40.14 -19.58 -6.17
C LEU A 225 -39.92 -20.55 -7.32
N THR A 226 -40.94 -20.70 -8.16
CA THR A 226 -40.78 -21.30 -9.48
C THR A 226 -40.01 -20.38 -10.41
N THR A 227 -39.53 -20.92 -11.54
CA THR A 227 -38.92 -20.13 -12.63
C THR A 227 -39.77 -18.92 -13.02
N LYS A 228 -41.10 -19.07 -13.14
CA LYS A 228 -42.00 -18.01 -13.59
C LYS A 228 -42.19 -16.93 -12.52
N GLU A 229 -42.30 -17.32 -11.26
CA GLU A 229 -42.45 -16.38 -10.14
C GLU A 229 -41.19 -15.56 -9.94
N ARG A 230 -40.02 -16.21 -10.00
CA ARG A 230 -38.71 -15.57 -9.93
C ARG A 230 -38.49 -14.58 -11.07
N GLU A 231 -38.76 -14.96 -12.33
CA GLU A 231 -38.71 -14.03 -13.48
C GLU A 231 -39.66 -12.84 -13.30
N SER A 232 -40.87 -13.09 -12.80
CA SER A 232 -41.88 -12.06 -12.52
C SER A 232 -41.43 -11.09 -11.43
N LEU A 233 -40.81 -11.60 -10.37
CA LEU A 233 -40.26 -10.81 -9.27
C LEU A 233 -39.10 -9.95 -9.75
N GLU A 234 -38.04 -10.56 -10.32
CA GLU A 234 -36.84 -9.84 -10.76
C GLU A 234 -37.19 -8.75 -11.80
N THR A 235 -38.03 -9.06 -12.80
CA THR A 235 -38.45 -8.08 -13.81
C THR A 235 -39.24 -6.92 -13.20
N CYS A 236 -40.00 -7.17 -12.13
CA CYS A 236 -40.72 -6.12 -11.41
C CYS A 236 -39.75 -5.23 -10.64
N LEU A 237 -38.79 -5.82 -9.91
CA LEU A 237 -37.83 -5.10 -9.08
C LEU A 237 -36.94 -4.18 -9.91
N ILE A 238 -36.31 -4.69 -10.96
CA ILE A 238 -35.42 -3.88 -11.81
C ILE A 238 -36.16 -2.74 -12.55
N GLY A 239 -37.49 -2.83 -12.64
CA GLY A 239 -38.35 -1.78 -13.19
C GLY A 239 -38.69 -0.66 -12.20
N ILE A 240 -38.36 -0.80 -10.92
CA ILE A 240 -38.66 0.17 -9.86
C ILE A 240 -37.46 1.11 -9.68
N PRO A 241 -37.66 2.44 -9.70
CA PRO A 241 -36.59 3.38 -9.37
C PRO A 241 -36.08 3.20 -7.93
N GLY A 242 -34.76 3.24 -7.75
CA GLY A 242 -34.14 3.10 -6.42
C GLY A 242 -33.94 1.65 -5.95
N ILE A 243 -34.17 0.67 -6.82
CA ILE A 243 -33.69 -0.70 -6.62
C ILE A 243 -32.22 -0.77 -7.05
N ASP A 244 -31.40 -1.27 -6.14
CA ASP A 244 -30.01 -1.60 -6.39
C ASP A 244 -29.83 -3.11 -6.40
N VAL A 245 -28.87 -3.57 -7.22
CA VAL A 245 -28.50 -4.98 -7.35
C VAL A 245 -27.05 -5.08 -6.93
N GLU A 246 -26.74 -6.01 -6.02
CA GLU A 246 -25.37 -6.29 -5.64
C GLU A 246 -24.58 -6.76 -6.87
N ASP A 247 -23.47 -6.08 -7.19
CA ASP A 247 -22.50 -6.59 -8.14
C ASP A 247 -21.51 -7.45 -7.35
N ILE A 248 -21.55 -8.78 -7.55
CA ILE A 248 -20.60 -9.73 -6.95
C ILE A 248 -19.16 -9.44 -7.46
N ASN A 249 -19.01 -8.64 -8.52
CA ASN A 249 -17.74 -8.18 -9.05
C ASN A 249 -17.42 -6.71 -8.68
N SER A 250 -17.85 -6.21 -7.52
CA SER A 250 -17.22 -5.03 -6.90
C SER A 250 -15.77 -5.40 -6.55
N GLY A 251 -14.95 -5.41 -7.60
CA GLY A 251 -13.70 -6.13 -7.74
C GLY A 251 -12.60 -5.63 -6.83
N ILE A 252 -11.51 -6.40 -6.89
CA ILE A 252 -10.22 -6.22 -6.21
C ILE A 252 -9.92 -4.73 -5.99
N LYS A 253 -10.05 -4.29 -4.74
CA LYS A 253 -9.57 -2.98 -4.31
C LYS A 253 -8.06 -3.08 -4.15
N TYR A 254 -7.33 -2.30 -4.92
CA TYR A 254 -5.88 -2.21 -4.79
C TYR A 254 -5.58 -1.23 -3.67
N VAL A 255 -5.60 -1.68 -2.42
CA VAL A 255 -5.08 -0.83 -1.35
C VAL A 255 -3.56 -0.74 -1.55
N PRO A 256 -2.99 0.46 -1.76
CA PRO A 256 -1.55 0.65 -1.95
C PRO A 256 -0.71 0.39 -0.71
N GLU A 257 -1.20 -0.37 0.25
CA GLU A 257 -0.28 -0.96 1.19
C GLU A 257 0.48 -2.10 0.51
N LYS A 258 1.78 -1.86 0.33
CA LYS A 258 2.82 -2.90 0.27
C LYS A 258 3.02 -3.59 -1.08
N ARG A 259 2.91 -2.86 -2.18
CA ARG A 259 3.98 -2.97 -3.19
C ARG A 259 4.78 -1.70 -3.14
N VAL A 260 6.09 -1.87 -2.91
CA VAL A 260 7.11 -1.32 -3.79
C VAL A 260 6.55 -0.12 -4.54
N CYS A 261 6.51 1.05 -3.89
CA CYS A 261 6.51 2.27 -4.65
C CYS A 261 7.55 2.05 -5.75
N LEU A 262 7.35 2.54 -6.96
CA LEU A 262 8.43 2.65 -7.96
C LEU A 262 9.58 3.57 -7.47
N LYS A 263 9.65 3.84 -6.17
CA LYS A 263 10.79 4.23 -5.35
C LYS A 263 11.71 3.01 -5.22
N PRO A 264 13.02 3.19 -5.37
CA PRO A 264 13.93 2.07 -5.29
C PRO A 264 13.94 1.68 -3.79
N THR A 265 13.45 0.49 -3.47
CA THR A 265 13.42 -0.02 -2.11
C THR A 265 14.55 -1.01 -1.93
N LEU A 266 15.15 -1.08 -0.75
CA LEU A 266 15.95 -2.25 -0.37
C LEU A 266 15.02 -3.48 -0.43
N SER A 267 15.10 -4.19 -1.56
CA SER A 267 14.16 -5.23 -1.95
C SER A 267 14.24 -6.45 -1.04
N THR A 268 13.09 -6.93 -0.57
CA THR A 268 12.89 -8.20 0.14
C THR A 268 12.93 -9.43 -0.77
N ASN A 269 12.97 -9.25 -2.10
CA ASN A 269 13.15 -10.38 -3.01
C ASN A 269 14.55 -10.96 -2.81
N PHE A 270 14.61 -12.08 -2.08
CA PHE A 270 15.71 -13.03 -2.13
C PHE A 270 15.87 -13.50 -3.58
N ILE A 271 16.63 -12.74 -4.38
CA ILE A 271 17.23 -13.29 -5.58
C ILE A 271 18.32 -14.24 -5.08
N THR A 272 17.91 -15.44 -4.69
CA THR A 272 18.81 -16.58 -4.75
C THR A 272 19.09 -16.79 -6.23
N ASN A 273 20.06 -16.06 -6.77
CA ASN A 273 20.87 -16.68 -7.79
C ASN A 273 21.43 -17.92 -7.11
N SER A 274 20.85 -19.07 -7.43
CA SER A 274 21.11 -20.42 -6.90
C SER A 274 22.54 -20.91 -7.17
N LYS A 275 23.49 -19.99 -7.29
CA LYS A 275 24.91 -20.15 -7.61
C LYS A 275 25.85 -19.38 -6.68
N GLU A 276 25.39 -18.43 -5.86
CA GLU A 276 26.27 -17.75 -4.89
C GLU A 276 26.40 -18.60 -3.62
N LYS A 277 27.39 -19.50 -3.60
CA LYS A 277 27.85 -20.11 -2.35
C LYS A 277 28.72 -19.10 -1.61
N PHE A 278 28.20 -18.52 -0.54
CA PHE A 278 29.03 -17.76 0.40
C PHE A 278 30.03 -18.69 1.09
N ALA A 279 31.19 -18.16 1.47
CA ALA A 279 32.19 -18.91 2.23
C ALA A 279 31.80 -19.13 3.71
N PHE A 280 30.71 -18.50 4.16
CA PHE A 280 30.22 -18.51 5.54
C PHE A 280 28.83 -19.15 5.60
N SER A 281 28.53 -19.90 6.67
CA SER A 281 27.16 -20.35 6.97
C SER A 281 26.35 -19.24 7.60
N ASP A 282 26.98 -18.46 8.49
CA ASP A 282 26.30 -17.49 9.34
C ASP A 282 27.03 -16.15 9.37
N PHE A 283 26.27 -15.08 9.65
CA PHE A 283 26.76 -13.73 9.85
C PHE A 283 26.41 -13.27 11.27
N LEU A 284 27.42 -12.84 12.02
CA LEU A 284 27.27 -12.21 13.32
C LEU A 284 27.43 -10.70 13.18
N VAL A 285 26.61 -9.95 13.91
CA VAL A 285 26.66 -8.49 13.94
C VAL A 285 26.81 -8.03 15.36
N ARG A 286 27.79 -7.15 15.59
CA ARG A 286 28.03 -6.51 16.88
C ARG A 286 27.75 -5.02 16.78
N HIS A 287 26.90 -4.51 17.65
CA HIS A 287 26.64 -3.08 17.80
C HIS A 287 27.45 -2.52 18.96
N HIS A 288 28.21 -1.44 18.74
CA HIS A 288 28.98 -0.78 19.80
C HIS A 288 28.16 0.39 20.36
N ARG A 289 27.45 0.18 21.47
CA ARG A 289 26.74 1.23 22.21
C ARG A 289 27.41 1.47 23.55
N GLN A 290 27.44 2.74 23.99
CA GLN A 290 27.71 3.06 25.39
C GLN A 290 26.41 2.81 26.17
N ASP A 291 26.36 1.72 26.94
CA ASP A 291 25.15 1.32 27.70
C ASP A 291 25.07 1.97 29.10
N VAL A 292 25.87 3.00 29.35
CA VAL A 292 25.98 3.65 30.65
C VAL A 292 25.30 5.02 30.60
N ILE A 293 24.20 5.15 31.33
CA ILE A 293 23.54 6.43 31.59
C ILE A 293 23.85 6.81 33.04
N THR A 294 24.40 8.01 33.24
CA THR A 294 24.59 8.57 34.59
C THR A 294 23.48 9.55 34.90
N PHE A 295 22.82 9.38 36.05
CA PHE A 295 21.87 10.34 36.57
C PHE A 295 22.16 10.70 38.02
N PHE A 296 21.80 11.92 38.40
CA PHE A 296 21.96 12.40 39.75
C PHE A 296 20.74 11.99 40.59
N ALA A 297 20.98 11.43 41.78
CA ALA A 297 19.91 10.98 42.67
C ALA A 297 18.92 12.10 43.06
N ASP A 298 19.40 13.34 43.06
CA ASP A 298 18.64 14.52 43.47
C ASP A 298 17.94 15.24 42.28
N SER A 299 18.15 14.74 41.05
CA SER A 299 17.52 15.29 39.84
C SER A 299 16.10 14.75 39.65
N LYS A 300 15.18 15.57 39.14
CA LYS A 300 13.84 15.12 38.79
C LYS A 300 13.92 14.15 37.59
N PRO A 301 12.95 13.24 37.45
CA PRO A 301 12.83 12.44 36.23
C PRO A 301 12.81 13.34 34.99
N GLY A 302 13.77 13.13 34.08
CA GLY A 302 13.91 13.92 32.85
C GLY A 302 14.89 15.10 32.93
N ASP A 303 15.42 15.46 34.11
CA ASP A 303 16.31 16.63 34.26
C ASP A 303 17.61 16.55 33.44
N LEU A 304 18.07 15.35 33.09
CA LEU A 304 19.21 15.14 32.18
C LEU A 304 18.87 15.36 30.70
N MET A 305 17.58 15.32 30.35
CA MET A 305 17.10 15.58 28.98
C MET A 305 16.95 17.09 28.73
N ASP A 306 16.84 17.88 29.81
CA ASP A 306 16.53 19.32 29.74
C ASP A 306 17.75 20.22 29.53
N ASN A 307 18.97 19.72 29.74
CA ASN A 307 20.17 20.55 29.65
C ASN A 307 21.24 19.90 28.76
N GLU A 308 21.29 20.42 27.53
CA GLU A 308 22.38 20.32 26.55
C GLU A 308 22.29 19.16 25.54
N TYR A 309 21.91 19.56 24.31
CA TYR A 309 22.19 18.99 22.99
C TYR A 309 21.16 18.05 22.33
N PRO A 310 21.01 18.13 20.98
CA PRO A 310 20.09 17.30 20.18
C PRO A 310 20.39 15.80 20.11
N LYS A 311 21.30 15.31 20.95
CA LYS A 311 21.79 13.93 20.97
C LYS A 311 20.73 12.84 21.20
N PRO A 312 19.57 13.05 21.87
CA PRO A 312 18.61 11.95 21.99
C PRO A 312 18.02 11.55 20.62
N TYR A 313 18.02 12.45 19.65
CA TYR A 313 17.44 12.22 18.33
C TYR A 313 18.45 11.81 17.25
N LEU A 314 19.74 12.05 17.50
CA LEU A 314 20.84 11.66 16.64
C LEU A 314 21.59 10.49 17.27
N ILE A 315 21.20 9.28 16.89
CA ILE A 315 21.71 8.06 17.51
C ILE A 315 22.87 7.54 16.64
N PRO A 316 24.14 7.64 17.10
CA PRO A 316 25.26 7.07 16.36
C PRO A 316 25.18 5.54 16.38
N VAL A 317 25.43 4.94 15.22
CA VAL A 317 25.36 3.49 15.03
C VAL A 317 26.68 3.00 14.46
N SER A 318 27.31 2.08 15.19
CA SER A 318 28.56 1.42 14.78
C SER A 318 28.37 -0.08 14.82
N LEU A 319 28.44 -0.71 13.65
CA LEU A 319 28.25 -2.14 13.45
C LEU A 319 29.55 -2.78 12.96
N GLU A 320 29.89 -3.93 13.53
CA GLU A 320 30.91 -4.83 13.01
C GLU A 320 30.29 -6.15 12.56
N PHE A 321 30.69 -6.60 11.37
CA PHE A 321 30.19 -7.82 10.75
C PHE A 321 31.25 -8.90 10.78
N PHE A 322 30.85 -10.10 11.19
CA PHE A 322 31.71 -11.28 11.25
C PHE A 322 31.03 -12.45 10.52
N GLY A 323 31.82 -13.27 9.83
CA GLY A 323 31.38 -14.47 9.15
C GLY A 323 31.86 -15.71 9.89
N VAL A 324 30.99 -16.70 9.99
CA VAL A 324 31.29 -17.99 10.61
C VAL A 324 31.39 -19.07 9.53
N ALA A 325 32.46 -19.86 9.57
CA ALA A 325 32.70 -20.92 8.59
C ALA A 325 31.65 -22.02 8.72
N ALA A 326 31.30 -22.65 7.60
CA ALA A 326 30.16 -23.57 7.52
C ALA A 326 30.31 -24.87 8.34
N ASP A 327 31.48 -25.15 8.88
CA ASP A 327 31.82 -26.30 9.71
C ASP A 327 31.94 -25.96 11.20
N ASP A 328 31.67 -24.71 11.62
CA ASP A 328 31.91 -24.25 12.99
C ASP A 328 30.71 -23.52 13.61
N GLU A 329 29.57 -24.24 13.73
CA GLU A 329 28.37 -23.72 14.40
C GLU A 329 28.62 -23.40 15.90
N CYS A 330 29.57 -24.07 16.55
CA CYS A 330 29.93 -23.82 17.95
C CYS A 330 30.49 -22.41 18.14
N ALA A 331 31.27 -21.89 17.19
CA ALA A 331 31.81 -20.54 17.25
C ALA A 331 30.71 -19.46 17.31
N VAL A 332 29.53 -19.71 16.74
CA VAL A 332 28.39 -18.78 16.81
C VAL A 332 27.93 -18.58 18.25
N TYR A 333 27.64 -19.68 18.95
CA TYR A 333 27.11 -19.66 20.31
C TYR A 333 28.13 -19.11 21.30
N GLU A 334 29.40 -19.53 21.18
CA GLU A 334 30.47 -19.02 22.04
C GLU A 334 30.67 -17.50 21.88
N ALA A 335 30.64 -16.99 20.65
CA ALA A 335 30.80 -15.56 20.39
C ALA A 335 29.61 -14.73 20.92
N MET A 336 28.38 -15.25 20.81
CA MET A 336 27.20 -14.57 21.32
C MET A 336 27.19 -14.49 22.86
N ASP A 337 27.60 -15.57 23.54
CA ASP A 337 27.54 -15.64 25.00
C ASP A 337 28.72 -14.95 25.70
N SER A 338 29.90 -14.95 25.08
CA SER A 338 31.14 -14.43 25.69
C SER A 338 31.57 -13.06 25.16
N GLY A 339 31.07 -12.64 23.99
CA GLY A 339 31.58 -11.48 23.26
C GLY A 339 32.98 -11.69 22.65
N ASP A 340 33.48 -12.93 22.63
CA ASP A 340 34.75 -13.30 21.99
C ASP A 340 34.52 -13.72 20.53
N TYR A 341 35.04 -12.93 19.60
CA TYR A 341 34.90 -13.16 18.15
C TYR A 341 36.18 -13.71 17.51
N THR A 342 37.14 -14.23 18.30
CA THR A 342 38.45 -14.69 17.80
C THR A 342 38.34 -15.82 16.76
N ASN A 343 37.35 -16.70 16.89
CA ASN A 343 37.08 -17.78 15.93
C ASN A 343 36.26 -17.33 14.70
N CYS A 344 35.82 -16.07 14.65
CA CYS A 344 35.03 -15.54 13.55
C CYS A 344 35.91 -14.74 12.56
N THR A 345 35.56 -14.77 11.28
CA THR A 345 36.25 -13.94 10.27
C THR A 345 35.62 -12.56 10.21
N ARG A 346 36.38 -11.50 10.53
CA ARG A 346 35.88 -10.12 10.38
C ARG A 346 35.62 -9.80 8.90
N ILE A 347 34.37 -9.48 8.57
CA ILE A 347 33.93 -9.17 7.20
C ILE A 347 34.09 -7.69 6.90
N GLY A 348 33.72 -6.83 7.85
CA GLY A 348 33.58 -5.42 7.59
C GLY A 348 32.98 -4.64 8.75
N SER A 349 32.72 -3.36 8.51
CA SER A 349 32.11 -2.45 9.48
C SER A 349 31.20 -1.44 8.78
N LEU A 350 30.23 -0.93 9.52
CA LEU A 350 29.36 0.18 9.12
C LEU A 350 29.32 1.21 10.24
N TRP A 351 29.42 2.48 9.87
CA TRP A 351 29.21 3.62 10.76
C TRP A 351 28.22 4.60 10.14
N GLY A 352 27.34 5.15 10.97
CA GLY A 352 26.31 6.07 10.53
C GLY A 352 25.50 6.65 11.69
N TYR A 353 24.42 7.33 11.34
CA TYR A 353 23.47 7.90 12.29
C TYR A 353 22.06 7.46 11.97
N PHE A 354 21.31 7.11 13.00
CA PHE A 354 19.85 7.13 12.95
C PHE A 354 19.38 8.53 13.37
N ILE A 355 18.58 9.16 12.53
CA ILE A 355 18.04 10.51 12.69
C ILE A 355 16.53 10.33 12.95
N ASP A 356 16.12 10.55 14.19
CA ASP A 356 14.73 10.45 14.66
C ASP A 356 13.95 11.73 14.30
N CYS A 357 13.78 11.95 12.99
CA CYS A 357 13.06 13.09 12.43
C CYS A 357 11.64 13.17 12.99
N HIS A 358 10.99 12.01 13.20
CA HIS A 358 9.63 11.94 13.71
C HIS A 358 9.53 12.53 15.12
N GLN A 359 10.39 12.08 16.04
CA GLN A 359 10.36 12.56 17.41
C GLN A 359 10.84 14.02 17.51
N MET A 360 11.84 14.45 16.72
CA MET A 360 12.24 15.86 16.65
C MET A 360 11.05 16.75 16.27
N PHE A 361 10.28 16.36 15.26
CA PHE A 361 9.10 17.10 14.82
C PHE A 361 8.02 17.15 15.92
N LEU A 362 7.74 16.02 16.59
CA LEU A 362 6.77 15.97 17.68
C LEU A 362 7.15 16.85 18.87
N ASP A 363 8.44 16.96 19.16
CA ASP A 363 8.99 17.77 20.24
C ASP A 363 9.21 19.23 19.83
N GLY A 364 8.91 19.59 18.57
CA GLY A 364 8.96 20.96 18.04
C GLY A 364 10.37 21.43 17.67
N TYR A 365 11.31 20.52 17.46
CA TYR A 365 12.66 20.82 16.98
C TYR A 365 12.72 20.92 15.46
N ASP A 366 13.53 21.86 14.97
CA ASP A 366 13.90 21.96 13.57
C ASP A 366 15.01 20.96 13.25
N ILE A 367 14.72 20.00 12.36
CA ILE A 367 15.62 18.87 12.04
C ILE A 367 16.95 19.38 11.48
N LEU A 368 16.91 20.39 10.61
CA LEU A 368 18.11 20.94 9.99
C LEU A 368 19.02 21.59 11.03
N THR A 369 18.47 22.40 11.93
CA THR A 369 19.21 23.04 13.03
C THR A 369 19.87 21.99 13.93
N VAL A 370 19.13 20.95 14.29
CA VAL A 370 19.63 19.83 15.10
C VAL A 370 20.81 19.12 14.42
N CYS A 371 20.70 18.85 13.12
CA CYS A 371 21.75 18.17 12.36
C CYS A 371 22.98 19.06 12.11
N ASP A 372 22.78 20.36 11.89
CA ASP A 372 23.85 21.35 11.70
C ASP A 372 24.69 21.55 12.97
N ASP A 373 24.05 21.52 14.13
CA ASP A 373 24.75 21.60 15.43
C ASP A 373 25.66 20.37 15.69
N GLU A 374 25.36 19.20 15.11
CA GLU A 374 26.15 17.97 15.30
C GLU A 374 27.23 17.79 14.23
N SER A 375 26.90 17.93 12.94
CA SER A 375 27.86 17.76 11.84
C SER A 375 27.39 18.38 10.53
N VAL A 376 28.34 19.01 9.82
CA VAL A 376 28.15 19.54 8.46
C VAL A 376 27.64 18.46 7.49
N ASP A 377 28.06 17.21 7.65
CA ASP A 377 27.60 16.11 6.80
C ASP A 377 26.11 15.79 7.02
N LEU A 378 25.66 15.79 8.28
CA LEU A 378 24.27 15.55 8.63
C LEU A 378 23.39 16.69 8.13
N ALA A 379 23.85 17.94 8.30
CA ALA A 379 23.18 19.12 7.76
C ALA A 379 22.98 19.01 6.24
N ASN A 380 24.04 18.65 5.52
CA ASN A 380 23.98 18.47 4.06
C ASN A 380 23.01 17.36 3.66
N VAL A 381 23.04 16.20 4.34
CA VAL A 381 22.14 15.08 4.05
C VAL A 381 20.69 15.50 4.25
N VAL A 382 20.34 16.08 5.40
CA VAL A 382 18.96 16.50 5.69
C VAL A 382 18.52 17.62 4.77
N SER A 383 19.36 18.62 4.52
CA SER A 383 19.07 19.72 3.58
C SER A 383 18.74 19.18 2.19
N MET A 384 19.57 18.27 1.67
CA MET A 384 19.35 17.67 0.34
C MET A 384 18.09 16.80 0.31
N LEU A 385 17.84 15.98 1.35
CA LEU A 385 16.61 15.20 1.44
C LEU A 385 15.35 16.08 1.52
N SER A 386 15.49 17.32 2.01
CA SER A 386 14.39 18.29 2.16
C SER A 386 14.19 19.20 0.94
N GLU A 387 15.05 19.13 -0.10
CA GLU A 387 14.88 19.89 -1.34
C GLU A 387 13.60 19.47 -2.09
N VAL A 388 13.06 20.33 -2.96
CA VAL A 388 11.85 20.05 -3.76
C VAL A 388 12.00 18.74 -4.54
N GLY A 389 11.13 17.76 -4.27
CA GLY A 389 11.18 16.41 -4.84
C GLY A 389 12.05 15.41 -4.07
N GLY A 390 12.61 15.82 -2.94
CA GLY A 390 13.28 14.99 -1.95
C GLY A 390 12.31 14.36 -0.95
N PRO A 391 12.71 13.26 -0.30
CA PRO A 391 11.81 12.46 0.53
C PRO A 391 11.43 13.12 1.87
N LEU A 392 12.13 14.17 2.30
CA LEU A 392 11.78 14.99 3.47
C LEU A 392 11.21 16.36 3.08
N SER A 393 10.93 16.61 1.79
CA SER A 393 10.39 17.89 1.36
C SER A 393 8.98 18.11 1.90
N GLU A 394 8.63 19.36 2.21
CA GLU A 394 7.27 19.73 2.68
C GLU A 394 6.16 19.38 1.65
N ASP A 395 6.54 19.17 0.39
CA ASP A 395 5.66 18.76 -0.70
C ASP A 395 5.40 17.23 -0.71
N GLU A 396 6.25 16.41 -0.05
CA GLU A 396 6.01 14.98 0.19
C GLU A 396 5.28 14.77 1.53
N TRP A 397 4.42 13.76 1.55
CA TRP A 397 3.28 13.59 2.46
C TRP A 397 3.59 13.39 3.95
N GLU A 398 4.85 13.21 4.32
CA GLU A 398 5.31 13.01 5.70
C GLU A 398 6.64 13.76 5.91
N PRO A 399 6.63 15.00 6.44
CA PRO A 399 7.86 15.78 6.62
C PRO A 399 8.80 15.24 7.71
N ALA A 400 8.43 14.14 8.38
CA ALA A 400 9.11 13.62 9.56
C ALA A 400 9.35 12.12 9.46
N GLN A 401 9.99 11.69 8.36
CA GLN A 401 10.41 10.30 8.15
C GLN A 401 11.81 10.07 8.74
N ASP A 402 11.94 9.08 9.61
CA ASP A 402 13.24 8.74 10.21
C ASP A 402 14.25 8.26 9.16
N VAL A 403 15.47 8.77 9.27
CA VAL A 403 16.55 8.52 8.31
C VAL A 403 17.67 7.73 8.97
N PHE A 404 18.14 6.69 8.30
CA PHE A 404 19.44 6.10 8.59
C PHE A 404 20.47 6.61 7.59
N TYR A 405 21.34 7.50 8.03
CA TYR A 405 22.46 7.99 7.24
C TYR A 405 23.66 7.05 7.39
N ILE A 406 24.03 6.39 6.29
CA ILE A 406 25.26 5.61 6.15
C ILE A 406 26.39 6.60 5.87
N HIS A 407 27.28 6.80 6.82
CA HIS A 407 28.48 7.60 6.59
C HIS A 407 29.59 6.75 5.97
N GLU A 408 29.84 5.57 6.55
CA GLU A 408 30.87 4.66 6.06
C GLU A 408 30.38 3.21 6.08
N PHE A 409 30.62 2.48 4.99
CA PHE A 409 30.38 1.04 4.90
C PHE A 409 31.53 0.35 4.20
N VAL A 410 32.25 -0.51 4.93
CA VAL A 410 33.48 -1.17 4.46
C VAL A 410 33.32 -2.68 4.50
N VAL A 411 33.62 -3.32 3.37
CA VAL A 411 33.83 -4.77 3.28
C VAL A 411 35.31 -5.02 3.01
N GLY A 412 35.91 -5.98 3.72
CA GLY A 412 37.31 -6.37 3.59
C GLY A 412 37.67 -6.74 2.15
N GLU A 413 38.84 -6.31 1.68
CA GLU A 413 39.21 -6.36 0.26
C GLU A 413 39.12 -7.76 -0.36
N SER A 414 39.55 -8.78 0.39
CA SER A 414 39.50 -10.19 -0.03
C SER A 414 38.07 -10.73 -0.18
N LEU A 415 37.08 -10.09 0.44
CA LEU A 415 35.67 -10.49 0.47
C LEU A 415 34.79 -9.65 -0.47
N ARG A 416 35.36 -8.64 -1.14
CA ARG A 416 34.64 -7.82 -2.12
C ARG A 416 34.26 -8.64 -3.35
N GLN A 417 33.22 -8.21 -4.06
CA GLN A 417 32.68 -8.85 -5.27
C GLN A 417 32.10 -10.26 -5.06
N GLN A 418 31.95 -10.73 -3.82
CA GLN A 418 31.32 -12.01 -3.48
C GLN A 418 29.83 -11.88 -3.10
N GLY A 419 29.19 -10.75 -3.37
CA GLY A 419 27.78 -10.50 -2.99
C GLY A 419 27.55 -10.15 -1.50
N ILE A 420 28.56 -10.33 -0.64
CA ILE A 420 28.44 -10.10 0.82
C ILE A 420 27.97 -8.67 1.15
N GLY A 421 28.54 -7.64 0.51
CA GLY A 421 28.14 -6.26 0.74
C GLY A 421 26.67 -5.98 0.41
N THR A 422 26.16 -6.55 -0.69
CA THR A 422 24.74 -6.50 -1.06
C THR A 422 23.88 -7.18 0.01
N ARG A 423 24.28 -8.37 0.47
CA ARG A 423 23.55 -9.10 1.51
C ARG A 423 23.46 -8.31 2.82
N LEU A 424 24.58 -7.77 3.30
CA LEU A 424 24.62 -6.98 4.53
C LEU A 424 23.77 -5.71 4.43
N LEU A 425 23.82 -5.02 3.30
CA LEU A 425 23.03 -3.79 3.08
C LEU A 425 21.52 -4.07 3.05
N GLN A 426 21.09 -5.22 2.51
CA GLN A 426 19.69 -5.64 2.48
C GLN A 426 19.16 -6.06 3.86
N GLU A 427 20.02 -6.62 4.73
CA GLU A 427 19.67 -7.02 6.11
C GLU A 427 19.68 -5.85 7.09
N LEU A 428 20.31 -4.74 6.71
CA LEU A 428 20.53 -3.59 7.58
C LEU A 428 19.24 -3.06 8.25
N PRO A 429 18.08 -2.92 7.56
CA PRO A 429 16.86 -2.47 8.22
C PRO A 429 16.45 -3.35 9.42
N TYR A 430 16.58 -4.68 9.30
CA TYR A 430 16.25 -5.62 10.37
C TYR A 430 17.28 -5.57 11.51
N ILE A 431 18.55 -5.42 11.17
CA ILE A 431 19.64 -5.27 12.14
C ILE A 431 19.42 -4.01 12.99
N ILE A 432 19.11 -2.87 12.34
CA ILE A 432 18.83 -1.62 13.04
C ILE A 432 17.61 -1.75 13.95
N LYS A 433 16.50 -2.32 13.43
CA LYS A 433 15.29 -2.60 14.23
C LYS A 433 15.61 -3.49 15.43
N ARG A 434 16.46 -4.50 15.27
CA ARG A 434 16.83 -5.42 16.34
C ARG A 434 17.64 -4.74 17.45
N PHE A 435 18.60 -3.88 17.10
CA PHE A 435 19.48 -3.23 18.09
C PHE A 435 18.89 -1.98 18.72
N LEU A 436 18.16 -1.17 17.94
CA LEU A 436 17.65 0.12 18.39
C LEU A 436 16.17 0.11 18.73
N ASN A 437 15.43 -0.92 18.31
CA ASN A 437 13.96 -0.95 18.35
C ASN A 437 13.31 0.24 17.62
N LEU A 438 14.04 0.78 16.62
CA LEU A 438 13.63 1.88 15.74
C LEU A 438 13.67 1.40 14.30
N THR A 439 12.78 1.94 13.46
CA THR A 439 12.62 1.52 12.06
C THR A 439 12.90 2.72 11.16
N PRO A 440 14.05 2.76 10.46
CA PRO A 440 14.31 3.86 9.55
C PRO A 440 13.39 3.73 8.34
N HIS A 441 12.79 4.83 7.90
CA HIS A 441 11.96 4.90 6.70
C HIS A 441 12.84 5.09 5.45
N ILE A 442 13.95 5.82 5.62
CA ILE A 442 14.88 6.19 4.55
C ILE A 442 16.29 5.72 4.93
N PHE A 443 17.01 5.13 3.98
CA PHE A 443 18.47 5.02 4.05
C PHE A 443 19.09 6.04 3.12
N ALA A 444 20.08 6.79 3.61
CA ALA A 444 20.79 7.81 2.85
C ALA A 444 22.29 7.52 2.86
N TYR A 445 22.97 7.79 1.76
CA TYR A 445 24.43 7.72 1.64
C TYR A 445 24.92 8.95 0.88
N TYR A 446 25.89 9.65 1.47
CA TYR A 446 26.47 10.86 0.89
C TYR A 446 27.88 10.59 0.38
N VAL A 447 28.11 10.91 -0.90
CA VAL A 447 29.43 10.81 -1.53
C VAL A 447 30.22 12.07 -1.18
N ALA A 448 31.02 12.00 -0.12
CA ALA A 448 31.85 13.14 0.33
C ALA A 448 32.96 13.49 -0.69
N ASP A 449 33.21 14.80 -0.87
CA ASP A 449 34.33 15.29 -1.68
C ASP A 449 35.61 15.33 -0.83
N GLN A 450 36.58 14.46 -1.13
CA GLN A 450 37.87 14.44 -0.41
C GLN A 450 38.76 15.67 -0.68
N ASN A 451 38.30 16.66 -1.44
CA ASN A 451 39.04 17.90 -1.72
C ASN A 451 39.15 18.86 -0.50
N GLY A 452 38.56 18.55 0.65
CA GLY A 452 38.59 19.39 1.85
C GLY A 452 39.91 19.43 2.62
N GLU A 453 40.83 18.49 2.39
CA GLU A 453 42.17 18.50 3.00
C GLU A 453 43.27 18.60 1.93
N GLU A 454 43.38 19.76 1.27
CA GLU A 454 44.47 20.02 0.32
C GLU A 454 45.83 20.14 1.03
N LYS A 455 46.58 19.03 1.13
CA LYS A 455 48.05 19.09 1.17
C LYS A 455 48.62 19.15 -0.26
N LEU A 456 49.60 20.03 -0.40
CA LEU A 456 50.19 20.53 -1.64
C LEU A 456 50.79 19.43 -2.56
N GLU A 457 49.98 18.80 -3.42
CA GLU A 457 50.47 17.86 -4.45
C GLU A 457 50.48 18.41 -5.87
N THR A 458 51.45 17.95 -6.67
CA THR A 458 51.77 18.43 -8.04
C THR A 458 50.70 18.12 -9.10
N ALA A 459 50.59 18.97 -10.12
CA ALA A 459 49.52 18.94 -11.13
C ALA A 459 49.34 17.63 -11.93
N LYS A 460 50.38 16.78 -12.04
CA LYS A 460 50.28 15.45 -12.67
C LYS A 460 49.69 14.40 -11.72
N MET A 461 50.01 14.47 -10.42
CA MET A 461 49.34 13.66 -9.38
C MET A 461 47.88 14.08 -9.27
N ARG A 462 47.55 15.38 -9.32
CA ARG A 462 46.15 15.88 -9.31
C ARG A 462 45.28 15.25 -10.39
N LYS A 463 45.77 15.15 -11.64
CA LYS A 463 44.98 14.54 -12.73
C LYS A 463 44.80 13.03 -12.56
N ARG A 464 45.81 12.32 -12.02
CA ARG A 464 45.75 10.86 -11.82
C ARG A 464 44.91 10.49 -10.58
N ASN A 465 45.05 11.24 -9.48
CA ASN A 465 44.26 11.10 -8.26
C ASN A 465 42.80 11.44 -8.55
N LYS A 466 42.52 12.52 -9.28
CA LYS A 466 41.15 12.88 -9.69
C LYS A 466 40.51 11.81 -10.58
N ALA A 467 41.25 11.21 -11.51
CA ALA A 467 40.73 10.13 -12.36
C ALA A 467 40.48 8.81 -11.59
N ASN A 468 41.37 8.46 -10.65
CA ASN A 468 41.19 7.29 -9.79
C ASN A 468 40.03 7.49 -8.80
N GLN A 469 39.91 8.69 -8.23
CA GLN A 469 38.81 9.08 -7.33
C GLN A 469 37.47 9.04 -8.04
N MET A 470 37.38 9.61 -9.24
CA MET A 470 36.14 9.61 -10.05
C MET A 470 35.74 8.19 -10.48
N ASN A 471 36.68 7.25 -10.60
CA ASN A 471 36.39 5.84 -10.84
C ASN A 471 35.88 5.13 -9.57
N THR A 472 36.44 5.44 -8.40
CA THR A 472 35.98 4.89 -7.11
C THR A 472 34.57 5.39 -6.76
N GLU A 473 34.30 6.68 -6.91
CA GLU A 473 32.96 7.27 -6.69
C GLU A 473 31.90 6.64 -7.60
N LYS A 474 32.23 6.40 -8.88
CA LYS A 474 31.33 5.70 -9.81
C LYS A 474 31.08 4.24 -9.43
N LEU A 475 32.10 3.54 -8.92
CA LEU A 475 31.95 2.17 -8.46
C LEU A 475 31.09 2.08 -7.19
N ILE A 476 31.26 3.02 -6.27
CA ILE A 476 30.47 3.12 -5.03
C ILE A 476 29.02 3.50 -5.35
N ALA A 477 28.81 4.54 -6.17
CA ALA A 477 27.46 4.92 -6.61
C ALA A 477 26.77 3.75 -7.32
N GLY A 478 27.47 3.07 -8.23
CA GLY A 478 26.94 1.89 -8.91
C GLY A 478 26.60 0.72 -7.97
N PHE A 479 27.34 0.56 -6.86
CA PHE A 479 27.00 -0.42 -5.82
C PHE A 479 25.67 -0.07 -5.13
N TYR A 480 25.51 1.18 -4.67
CA TYR A 480 24.28 1.61 -4.00
C TYR A 480 23.08 1.64 -4.98
N GLU A 481 23.27 2.12 -6.20
CA GLU A 481 22.23 2.10 -7.25
C GLU A 481 21.74 0.69 -7.56
N LYS A 482 22.66 -0.29 -7.65
CA LYS A 482 22.32 -1.71 -7.82
C LYS A 482 21.51 -2.27 -6.64
N ASN A 483 21.68 -1.70 -5.45
CA ASN A 483 20.93 -2.07 -4.24
C ASN A 483 19.68 -1.20 -4.03
N GLY A 484 19.25 -0.46 -5.04
CA GLY A 484 18.01 0.31 -4.98
C GLY A 484 18.17 1.67 -4.32
N PHE A 485 19.34 2.31 -4.36
CA PHE A 485 19.45 3.74 -4.08
C PHE A 485 19.24 4.55 -5.36
N LYS A 486 18.64 5.74 -5.25
CA LYS A 486 18.55 6.74 -6.32
C LYS A 486 19.23 8.01 -5.89
N LYS A 487 19.67 8.77 -6.88
CA LYS A 487 20.24 10.10 -6.68
C LYS A 487 19.14 11.14 -6.49
N ILE A 488 19.42 12.13 -5.65
CA ILE A 488 18.66 13.38 -5.60
C ILE A 488 19.29 14.39 -6.58
N SER A 489 18.60 15.51 -6.83
CA SER A 489 18.98 16.67 -7.67
C SER A 489 20.50 16.90 -7.89
N ASP A 490 21.31 16.82 -6.83
CA ASP A 490 22.76 16.82 -6.85
C ASP A 490 23.30 15.37 -6.78
N ASP A 491 24.15 14.98 -7.74
CA ASP A 491 24.66 13.60 -8.01
C ASP A 491 25.37 12.89 -6.82
N ARG A 492 25.40 13.53 -5.65
CA ARG A 492 26.20 13.20 -4.47
C ARG A 492 25.43 12.48 -3.37
N LEU A 493 24.13 12.74 -3.22
CA LEU A 493 23.30 12.05 -2.24
C LEU A 493 22.49 10.95 -2.91
N LEU A 494 22.65 9.75 -2.38
CA LEU A 494 21.93 8.54 -2.76
C LEU A 494 20.97 8.19 -1.63
N TYR A 495 19.73 7.86 -1.96
CA TYR A 495 18.75 7.43 -0.95
C TYR A 495 17.85 6.30 -1.45
N THR A 496 17.29 5.54 -0.50
CA THR A 496 16.34 4.46 -0.74
C THR A 496 15.32 4.42 0.40
N PHE A 497 14.13 3.91 0.13
CA PHE A 497 13.14 3.66 1.16
C PHE A 497 13.23 2.22 1.67
N THR A 498 12.86 2.02 2.92
CA THR A 498 12.74 0.68 3.51
C THR A 498 11.35 0.10 3.30
N ASN A 499 11.29 -1.22 3.10
CA ASN A 499 10.06 -2.01 3.24
C ASN A 499 10.35 -3.02 4.35
N LEU A 500 10.09 -2.63 5.60
CA LEU A 500 10.33 -3.48 6.78
C LEU A 500 9.10 -4.32 7.16
#